data_AF-A0A7V0WVJ4-F1
#
_entry.id   AF-A0A7V0WVJ4-F1
#
_cell.length_a   1.000
_cell.length_b   1.000
_cell.length_c   1.000
_cell.angle_alpha   90.00
_cell.angle_beta   90.00
_cell.angle_gamma   90.00
#
_symmetry.space_group_name_H-M   'P 1'
#
loop_
_entity.id
_entity.type
_entity.pdbx_description
1 polymer ?
#
loop_
_entity_poly.entity_id
_entity_poly.type
_entity_poly.pdbx_seq_one_letter_code
_entity_poly.pdbx_strand_id
1 'polypeptide(L)'
;MIALLLFLFISHAGFANGFKLDSLSTKQVWLASQVLPGSGQVINRQYWKVPFFYAGMGSMLYLGLQANDNYHKTINQYDPLFYGSEEKPIFEERWTNYRVQRNIFYANAALFYIASVADALIVNSKGSHSPTTATILSAILPGLGQVYNQKLWKVPVVWGGIASLFYIVDFNQRGYKKFGTAYQQFP
;
A
#
# COMPACT_ATOMS: atom_id res chain seq x y z
N MET A 1 -13.93 11.69 -18.89
CA MET A 1 -13.53 12.33 -17.62
C MET A 1 -12.05 12.07 -17.27
N ILE A 2 -11.57 10.82 -17.23
CA ILE A 2 -10.15 10.48 -16.95
C ILE A 2 -9.17 11.12 -17.95
N ALA A 3 -9.45 11.03 -19.24
CA ALA A 3 -8.66 11.71 -20.28
C ALA A 3 -8.65 13.24 -20.12
N LEU A 4 -9.73 13.81 -19.57
CA LEU A 4 -9.94 15.25 -19.40
C LEU A 4 -9.19 15.81 -18.17
N LEU A 5 -9.11 15.02 -17.10
CA LEU A 5 -8.30 15.34 -15.91
C LEU A 5 -6.79 15.18 -16.19
N LEU A 6 -6.40 14.15 -16.94
CA LEU A 6 -5.02 14.02 -17.44
C LEU A 6 -4.66 15.18 -18.38
N PHE A 7 -5.60 15.64 -19.21
CA PHE A 7 -5.40 16.79 -20.11
C PHE A 7 -5.18 18.11 -19.35
N LEU A 8 -5.91 18.33 -18.23
CA LEU A 8 -5.78 19.55 -17.42
C LEU A 8 -4.47 19.62 -16.61
N PHE A 9 -3.88 18.48 -16.23
CA PHE A 9 -2.59 18.45 -15.54
C PHE A 9 -1.39 18.61 -16.50
N ILE A 10 -1.59 18.37 -17.79
CA ILE A 10 -0.54 18.31 -18.84
C ILE A 10 -0.54 19.58 -19.72
N SER A 11 -1.61 20.37 -19.72
CA SER A 11 -1.84 21.53 -20.59
C SER A 11 -0.91 22.74 -20.38
N HIS A 12 0.04 22.69 -19.45
CA HIS A 12 1.11 23.71 -19.34
C HIS A 12 2.22 23.57 -20.40
N ALA A 13 2.18 22.55 -21.26
CA ALA A 13 3.15 22.36 -22.34
C ALA A 13 2.46 22.43 -23.72
N GLY A 14 2.72 23.53 -24.44
CA GLY A 14 2.43 23.86 -25.84
C GLY A 14 1.62 22.88 -26.71
N PHE A 15 0.44 23.33 -27.14
CA PHE A 15 -0.35 22.75 -28.23
C PHE A 15 0.33 22.99 -29.59
N ALA A 16 0.99 21.98 -30.16
CA ALA A 16 1.35 22.02 -31.59
C ALA A 16 1.54 20.64 -32.27
N ASN A 17 1.62 19.53 -31.53
CA ASN A 17 1.72 18.18 -32.14
C ASN A 17 0.89 17.19 -31.31
N GLY A 18 0.21 16.25 -31.98
CA GLY A 18 -0.63 15.24 -31.32
C GLY A 18 0.10 14.58 -30.14
N PHE A 19 -0.47 14.73 -28.94
CA PHE A 19 0.19 14.32 -27.70
C PHE A 19 0.30 12.78 -27.62
N LYS A 20 1.52 12.25 -27.70
CA LYS A 20 1.79 10.83 -27.54
C LYS A 20 1.94 10.51 -26.06
N LEU A 21 0.87 10.00 -25.42
CA LEU A 21 0.90 9.59 -24.01
C LEU A 21 2.04 8.60 -23.71
N ASP A 22 2.37 7.74 -24.67
CA ASP A 22 3.42 6.71 -24.61
C ASP A 22 4.87 7.25 -24.64
N SER A 23 5.06 8.57 -24.78
CA SER A 23 6.37 9.22 -24.65
C SER A 23 6.62 9.85 -23.28
N LEU A 24 5.71 9.67 -22.31
CA LEU A 24 5.86 10.24 -20.97
C LEU A 24 7.04 9.62 -20.18
N SER A 25 7.73 10.47 -19.42
CA SER A 25 8.79 10.06 -18.51
C SER A 25 8.26 9.23 -17.35
N THR A 26 9.07 8.31 -16.82
CA THR A 26 8.76 7.51 -15.62
C THR A 26 8.25 8.37 -14.46
N LYS A 27 8.79 9.59 -14.28
CA LYS A 27 8.33 10.52 -13.23
C LYS A 27 6.89 10.97 -13.45
N GLN A 28 6.52 11.26 -14.70
CA GLN A 28 5.17 11.69 -15.07
C GLN A 28 4.18 10.53 -14.93
N VAL A 29 4.59 9.31 -15.32
CA VAL A 29 3.78 8.09 -15.11
C VAL A 29 3.55 7.83 -13.63
N TRP A 30 4.59 7.95 -12.80
CA TRP A 30 4.48 7.81 -11.35
C TRP A 30 3.52 8.86 -10.75
N LEU A 31 3.70 10.14 -11.10
CA LEU A 31 2.83 11.22 -10.61
C LEU A 31 1.37 11.01 -11.02
N ALA A 32 1.11 10.69 -12.29
CA ALA A 32 -0.23 10.41 -12.77
C ALA A 32 -0.87 9.25 -11.98
N SER A 33 -0.09 8.19 -11.71
CA SER A 33 -0.57 7.01 -11.00
C SER A 33 -0.95 7.29 -9.54
N GLN A 34 -0.35 8.30 -8.90
CA GLN A 34 -0.74 8.72 -7.55
C GLN A 34 -2.08 9.47 -7.53
N VAL A 35 -2.36 10.27 -8.55
CA VAL A 35 -3.60 11.05 -8.64
C VAL A 35 -4.77 10.17 -9.04
N LEU A 36 -4.53 9.28 -10.01
CA LEU A 36 -5.55 8.38 -10.55
C LEU A 36 -4.96 6.97 -10.67
N PRO A 37 -5.40 6.02 -9.83
CA PRO A 37 -5.09 4.61 -9.99
C PRO A 37 -5.43 4.15 -11.43
N GLY A 38 -4.57 3.34 -12.05
CA GLY A 38 -4.79 2.88 -13.42
C GLY A 38 -4.35 3.85 -14.53
N SER A 39 -3.99 5.10 -14.21
CA SER A 39 -3.57 6.08 -15.24
C SER A 39 -2.25 5.68 -15.91
N GLY A 40 -1.32 5.03 -15.20
CA GLY A 40 -0.10 4.50 -15.79
C GLY A 40 -0.36 3.44 -16.87
N GLN A 41 -1.36 2.57 -16.68
CA GLN A 41 -1.79 1.60 -17.68
C GLN A 41 -2.40 2.29 -18.91
N VAL A 42 -3.20 3.34 -18.69
CA VAL A 42 -3.79 4.17 -19.75
C VAL A 42 -2.70 4.85 -20.58
N ILE A 43 -1.70 5.43 -19.92
CA ILE A 43 -0.53 6.06 -20.54
C ILE A 43 0.24 5.06 -21.40
N ASN A 44 0.44 3.84 -20.88
CA ASN A 44 1.12 2.76 -21.59
C ASN A 44 0.25 2.02 -22.62
N ARG A 45 -1.00 2.47 -22.86
CA ARG A 45 -1.99 1.83 -23.74
C ARG A 45 -2.35 0.37 -23.37
N GLN A 46 -2.18 -0.01 -22.11
CA GLN A 46 -2.52 -1.33 -21.57
C GLN A 46 -3.88 -1.32 -20.86
N TYR A 47 -4.92 -0.86 -21.56
CA TYR A 47 -6.26 -0.66 -21.00
C TYR A 47 -6.89 -1.95 -20.44
N TRP A 48 -6.58 -3.09 -21.04
CA TRP A 48 -7.15 -4.38 -20.64
C TRP A 48 -6.77 -4.79 -19.19
N LYS A 49 -5.66 -4.26 -18.65
CA LYS A 49 -5.25 -4.50 -17.27
C LYS A 49 -6.05 -3.69 -16.26
N VAL A 50 -6.66 -2.58 -16.69
CA VAL A 50 -7.37 -1.65 -15.80
C VAL A 50 -8.55 -2.34 -15.11
N PRO A 51 -9.46 -3.06 -15.81
CA PRO A 51 -10.52 -3.80 -15.15
C PRO A 51 -10.02 -4.81 -14.13
N PHE A 52 -8.91 -5.50 -14.39
CA PHE A 52 -8.35 -6.50 -13.47
C PHE A 52 -7.89 -5.86 -12.16
N PHE A 53 -7.10 -4.78 -12.22
CA PHE A 53 -6.64 -4.08 -11.02
C PHE A 53 -7.80 -3.46 -10.23
N TYR A 54 -8.79 -2.87 -10.92
CA TYR A 54 -9.96 -2.29 -10.27
C TYR A 54 -10.87 -3.36 -9.64
N ALA A 55 -11.09 -4.48 -10.31
CA ALA A 55 -11.88 -5.58 -9.77
C ALA A 55 -11.20 -6.21 -8.54
N GLY A 56 -9.89 -6.46 -8.62
CA GLY A 56 -9.10 -6.96 -7.50
C GLY A 56 -9.14 -6.00 -6.30
N MET A 57 -8.77 -4.74 -6.51
CA MET A 57 -8.76 -3.74 -5.44
C MET A 57 -10.17 -3.46 -4.88
N GLY A 58 -11.17 -3.30 -5.75
CA GLY A 58 -12.55 -3.03 -5.36
C GLY A 58 -13.19 -4.17 -4.58
N SER A 59 -12.95 -5.43 -4.98
CA SER A 59 -13.44 -6.60 -4.23
C SER A 59 -12.80 -6.69 -2.85
N MET A 60 -11.49 -6.46 -2.73
CA MET A 60 -10.82 -6.45 -1.42
C MET A 60 -11.33 -5.30 -0.55
N LEU A 61 -11.52 -4.10 -1.09
CA LEU A 61 -12.11 -2.99 -0.33
C LEU A 61 -13.53 -3.31 0.14
N TYR A 62 -14.37 -3.88 -0.73
CA TYR A 62 -15.73 -4.28 -0.39
C TYR A 62 -15.75 -5.29 0.77
N LEU A 63 -14.93 -6.35 0.68
CA LEU A 63 -14.81 -7.35 1.74
C LEU A 63 -14.24 -6.75 3.04
N GLY A 64 -13.30 -5.81 2.93
CA GLY A 64 -12.75 -5.08 4.06
C GLY A 64 -13.79 -4.22 4.78
N LEU A 65 -14.62 -3.48 4.02
CA LEU A 65 -15.73 -2.71 4.56
C LEU A 65 -16.76 -3.61 5.23
N GLN A 66 -17.14 -4.72 4.59
CA GLN A 66 -18.04 -5.71 5.18
C GLN A 66 -17.49 -6.28 6.50
N ALA A 67 -16.19 -6.62 6.56
CA ALA A 67 -15.54 -7.06 7.79
C ALA A 67 -15.53 -5.95 8.86
N ASN A 68 -15.37 -4.68 8.46
CA ASN A 68 -15.45 -3.55 9.38
C ASN A 68 -16.86 -3.35 9.96
N ASP A 69 -17.89 -3.52 9.14
CA ASP A 69 -19.28 -3.44 9.60
C ASP A 69 -19.59 -4.56 10.60
N ASN A 70 -19.14 -5.79 10.31
CA ASN A 70 -19.30 -6.92 11.22
C ASN A 70 -18.52 -6.73 12.53
N TYR A 71 -17.34 -6.12 12.48
CA TYR A 71 -16.58 -5.72 13.66
C TYR A 71 -17.39 -4.78 14.56
N HIS A 72 -17.96 -3.70 13.99
CA HIS A 72 -18.77 -2.76 14.76
C HIS A 72 -20.05 -3.39 15.30
N LYS A 73 -20.74 -4.23 14.50
CA LYS A 73 -21.91 -5.00 14.97
C LYS A 73 -21.56 -5.87 16.17
N THR A 74 -20.43 -6.59 16.12
CA THR A 74 -19.99 -7.49 17.21
C THR A 74 -19.71 -6.71 18.49
N ILE A 75 -19.04 -5.56 18.38
CA ILE A 75 -18.75 -4.71 19.55
C ILE A 75 -20.02 -4.10 20.13
N ASN A 76 -20.93 -3.62 19.27
CA ASN A 76 -22.17 -2.99 19.72
C ASN A 76 -23.16 -4.01 20.34
N GLN A 77 -23.02 -5.30 20.04
CA GLN A 77 -23.82 -6.38 20.62
C GLN A 77 -23.34 -6.81 22.01
N TYR A 78 -22.08 -6.53 22.34
CA TYR A 78 -21.53 -6.90 23.64
C TYR A 78 -22.00 -5.90 24.70
N ASP A 79 -22.83 -6.39 25.63
CA ASP A 79 -23.25 -5.65 26.82
C ASP A 79 -22.66 -6.31 28.08
N PRO A 80 -21.76 -5.64 28.82
CA PRO A 80 -21.15 -6.19 30.03
C PRO A 80 -22.14 -6.45 31.17
N LEU A 81 -23.38 -5.91 31.09
CA LEU A 81 -24.43 -6.18 32.06
C LEU A 81 -25.04 -7.59 31.88
N PHE A 82 -25.07 -8.09 30.65
CA PHE A 82 -25.72 -9.36 30.30
C PHE A 82 -24.72 -10.49 30.01
N TYR A 83 -23.49 -10.16 29.60
CA TYR A 83 -22.46 -11.15 29.26
C TYR A 83 -21.33 -11.15 30.30
N GLY A 84 -21.08 -12.33 30.89
CA GLY A 84 -20.10 -12.52 31.96
C GLY A 84 -18.67 -12.79 31.48
N SER A 85 -17.77 -13.05 32.43
CA SER A 85 -16.35 -13.38 32.13
C SER A 85 -16.16 -14.65 31.28
N GLU A 86 -17.13 -15.55 31.29
CA GLU A 86 -17.11 -16.79 30.49
C GLU A 86 -17.43 -16.56 29.01
N GLU A 87 -18.29 -15.58 28.69
CA GLU A 87 -18.76 -15.31 27.33
C GLU A 87 -17.94 -14.23 26.62
N LYS A 88 -17.35 -13.31 27.38
CA LYS A 88 -16.39 -12.30 26.91
C LYS A 88 -15.34 -12.83 25.91
N PRO A 89 -14.64 -13.97 26.15
CA PRO A 89 -13.64 -14.49 25.21
C PRO A 89 -14.22 -14.82 23.82
N ILE A 90 -15.49 -15.25 23.74
CA ILE A 90 -16.16 -15.58 22.48
C ILE A 90 -16.36 -14.32 21.64
N PHE A 91 -16.77 -13.22 22.27
CA PHE A 91 -16.89 -11.92 21.59
C PHE A 91 -15.51 -11.36 21.22
N GLU A 92 -14.53 -11.48 22.13
CA GLU A 92 -13.15 -11.09 21.91
C GLU A 92 -12.54 -11.74 20.68
N GLU A 93 -12.74 -13.05 20.55
CA GLU A 93 -12.31 -13.81 19.40
C GLU A 93 -12.99 -13.32 18.11
N ARG A 94 -14.33 -13.13 18.13
CA ARG A 94 -15.09 -12.67 16.96
C ARG A 94 -14.65 -11.29 16.47
N TRP A 95 -14.59 -10.28 17.33
CA TRP A 95 -14.18 -8.94 16.89
C TRP A 95 -12.70 -8.93 16.50
N THR A 96 -11.85 -9.75 17.13
CA THR A 96 -10.45 -9.87 16.74
C THR A 96 -10.33 -10.47 15.36
N ASN A 97 -11.10 -11.52 15.05
CA ASN A 97 -11.17 -12.12 13.73
C ASN A 97 -11.64 -11.13 12.67
N TYR A 98 -12.72 -10.38 12.91
CA TYR A 98 -13.19 -9.35 11.96
C TYR A 98 -12.17 -8.22 11.78
N ARG A 99 -11.50 -7.80 12.85
CA ARG A 99 -10.43 -6.80 12.78
C ARG A 99 -9.26 -7.29 11.92
N VAL A 100 -8.84 -8.54 12.10
CA VAL A 100 -7.77 -9.16 11.30
C VAL A 100 -8.19 -9.28 9.84
N GLN A 101 -9.39 -9.79 9.56
CA GLN A 101 -9.93 -9.90 8.20
C GLN A 101 -9.97 -8.55 7.49
N ARG A 102 -10.54 -7.52 8.15
CA ARG A 102 -10.56 -6.16 7.61
C ARG A 102 -9.15 -5.67 7.26
N ASN A 103 -8.20 -5.83 8.17
CA ASN A 103 -6.83 -5.38 7.96
C ASN A 103 -6.16 -6.13 6.80
N ILE A 104 -6.39 -7.45 6.68
CA ILE A 104 -5.90 -8.27 5.56
C ILE A 104 -6.48 -7.78 4.24
N PHE A 105 -7.79 -7.53 4.19
CA PHE A 105 -8.44 -7.04 2.97
C PHE A 105 -7.94 -5.65 2.55
N TYR A 106 -7.79 -4.72 3.49
CA TYR A 106 -7.21 -3.41 3.19
C TYR A 106 -5.74 -3.50 2.77
N ALA A 107 -4.95 -4.38 3.39
CA ALA A 107 -3.58 -4.63 2.97
C ALA A 107 -3.50 -5.22 1.56
N ASN A 108 -4.39 -6.16 1.21
CA ASN A 108 -4.48 -6.72 -0.13
C ASN A 108 -4.93 -5.69 -1.16
N ALA A 109 -5.87 -4.81 -0.83
CA ALA A 109 -6.26 -3.69 -1.69
C ALA A 109 -5.07 -2.75 -1.96
N ALA A 110 -4.30 -2.42 -0.92
CA ALA A 110 -3.08 -1.62 -1.06
C ALA A 110 -2.01 -2.36 -1.90
N LEU A 111 -1.87 -3.67 -1.75
CA LEU A 111 -0.96 -4.49 -2.54
C LEU A 111 -1.35 -4.49 -4.03
N PHE A 112 -2.66 -4.60 -4.35
CA PHE A 112 -3.15 -4.46 -5.73
C PHE A 112 -2.83 -3.08 -6.32
N TYR A 113 -3.02 -2.02 -5.54
CA TYR A 113 -2.64 -0.66 -5.95
C TYR A 113 -1.14 -0.57 -6.24
N ILE A 114 -0.29 -0.99 -5.30
CA ILE A 114 1.17 -0.99 -5.46
C ILE A 114 1.60 -1.80 -6.69
N ALA A 115 1.02 -2.99 -6.89
CA ALA A 115 1.29 -3.85 -8.04
C ALA A 115 0.90 -3.16 -9.36
N SER A 116 -0.24 -2.46 -9.38
CA SER A 116 -0.66 -1.69 -10.55
C SER A 116 0.33 -0.57 -10.88
N VAL A 117 0.78 0.19 -9.87
CA VAL A 117 1.75 1.27 -10.09
C VAL A 117 3.08 0.69 -10.55
N ALA A 118 3.56 -0.38 -9.92
CA ALA A 118 4.81 -1.03 -10.28
C ALA A 118 4.79 -1.57 -11.72
N ASP A 119 3.73 -2.27 -12.12
CA ASP A 119 3.55 -2.77 -13.49
C ASP A 119 3.60 -1.64 -14.51
N ALA A 120 2.91 -0.52 -14.25
CA ALA A 120 2.95 0.64 -15.14
C ALA A 120 4.35 1.24 -15.28
N LEU A 121 5.11 1.36 -14.18
CA LEU A 121 6.46 1.92 -14.21
C LEU A 121 7.46 1.01 -14.93
N ILE A 122 7.32 -0.30 -14.76
CA ILE A 122 8.17 -1.30 -15.42
C ILE A 122 7.91 -1.29 -16.92
N VAL A 123 6.64 -1.32 -17.34
CA VAL A 123 6.27 -1.27 -18.76
C VAL A 123 6.76 0.03 -19.43
N ASN A 124 6.68 1.17 -18.74
CA ASN A 124 7.16 2.44 -19.28
C ASN A 124 8.69 2.47 -19.52
N SER A 125 9.46 1.63 -18.82
CA SER A 125 10.93 1.59 -18.96
C SER A 125 11.44 0.94 -20.26
N LYS A 126 10.54 0.40 -21.11
CA LYS A 126 10.84 -0.17 -22.44
C LYS A 126 12.01 -1.19 -22.46
N GLY A 127 12.20 -1.93 -21.38
CA GLY A 127 13.22 -2.97 -21.27
C GLY A 127 14.63 -2.49 -20.90
N SER A 128 14.87 -1.18 -20.78
CA SER A 128 16.11 -0.67 -20.20
C SER A 128 15.91 -0.45 -18.70
N HIS A 129 16.82 -1.00 -17.87
CA HIS A 129 16.80 -0.78 -16.42
C HIS A 129 17.07 0.69 -16.10
N SER A 130 16.00 1.48 -16.04
CA SER A 130 16.09 2.90 -15.75
C SER A 130 16.40 3.09 -14.26
N PRO A 131 17.48 3.84 -13.92
CA PRO A 131 17.77 4.19 -12.53
C PRO A 131 16.59 4.90 -11.85
N THR A 132 15.84 5.72 -12.60
CA THR A 132 14.67 6.42 -12.07
C THR A 132 13.55 5.44 -11.70
N THR A 133 13.30 4.42 -12.53
CA THR A 133 12.32 3.37 -12.23
C THR A 133 12.74 2.57 -11.00
N ALA A 134 14.01 2.17 -10.89
CA ALA A 134 14.51 1.44 -9.74
C ALA A 134 14.39 2.23 -8.43
N THR A 135 14.69 3.53 -8.47
CA THR A 135 14.57 4.42 -7.31
C THR A 135 13.12 4.57 -6.86
N ILE A 136 12.20 4.85 -7.80
CA ILE A 136 10.77 4.99 -7.48
C ILE A 136 10.20 3.69 -6.93
N LEU A 137 10.53 2.54 -7.54
CA LEU A 137 10.10 1.23 -7.04
C LEU A 137 10.61 0.98 -5.62
N SER A 138 11.87 1.30 -5.32
CA SER A 138 12.44 1.17 -3.98
C SER A 138 11.78 2.08 -2.95
N ALA A 139 11.31 3.26 -3.38
CA ALA A 139 10.58 4.20 -2.52
C ALA A 139 9.15 3.71 -2.20
N ILE A 140 8.52 2.97 -3.11
CA ILE A 140 7.20 2.37 -2.89
C ILE A 140 7.30 1.21 -1.89
N LEU A 141 8.23 0.28 -2.10
CA LEU A 141 8.45 -0.84 -1.19
C LEU A 141 9.94 -1.23 -1.15
N PRO A 142 10.52 -1.38 0.05
CA PRO A 142 11.94 -1.71 0.19
C PRO A 142 12.32 -2.99 -0.55
N GLY A 143 13.29 -2.86 -1.46
CA GLY A 143 13.79 -3.99 -2.25
C GLY A 143 13.13 -4.18 -3.62
N LEU A 144 12.01 -3.52 -3.95
CA LEU A 144 11.40 -3.63 -5.28
C LEU A 144 12.33 -3.18 -6.41
N GLY A 145 13.16 -2.14 -6.21
CA GLY A 145 14.17 -1.76 -7.20
C GLY A 145 15.27 -2.81 -7.38
N GLN A 146 15.57 -3.60 -6.34
CA GLN A 146 16.51 -4.72 -6.46
C GLN A 146 15.89 -5.88 -7.23
N VAL A 147 14.60 -6.16 -7.01
CA VAL A 147 13.81 -7.12 -7.80
C VAL A 147 13.78 -6.69 -9.27
N TYR A 148 13.49 -5.42 -9.55
CA TYR A 148 13.49 -4.87 -10.90
C TYR A 148 14.83 -5.03 -11.61
N ASN A 149 15.94 -4.83 -10.89
CA ASN A 149 17.29 -5.03 -11.42
C ASN A 149 17.75 -6.51 -11.40
N GLN A 150 16.85 -7.46 -11.11
CA GLN A 150 17.13 -8.90 -11.00
C GLN A 150 18.23 -9.26 -9.97
N LYS A 151 18.47 -8.38 -8.98
CA LYS A 151 19.48 -8.56 -7.92
C LYS A 151 18.80 -9.06 -6.65
N LEU A 152 18.13 -10.21 -6.73
CA LEU A 152 17.32 -10.78 -5.65
C LEU A 152 18.12 -11.07 -4.37
N TRP A 153 19.40 -11.41 -4.49
CA TRP A 153 20.27 -11.70 -3.34
C TRP A 153 20.42 -10.52 -2.36
N LYS A 154 20.16 -9.28 -2.82
CA LYS A 154 20.22 -8.08 -1.97
C LYS A 154 18.96 -7.88 -1.13
N VAL A 155 17.85 -8.51 -1.51
CA VAL A 155 16.56 -8.34 -0.83
C VAL A 155 16.63 -8.82 0.62
N PRO A 156 17.17 -10.01 0.94
CA PRO A 156 17.36 -10.43 2.33
C PRO A 156 18.24 -9.47 3.14
N VAL A 157 19.27 -8.88 2.53
CA VAL A 157 20.15 -7.92 3.21
C VAL A 157 19.40 -6.63 3.56
N VAL A 158 18.61 -6.10 2.63
CA VAL A 158 17.77 -4.91 2.86
C VAL A 158 16.77 -5.17 4.00
N TRP A 159 16.07 -6.30 3.95
CA TRP A 159 15.11 -6.68 4.99
C TRP A 159 15.78 -6.98 6.34
N GLY A 160 16.96 -7.61 6.33
CA GLY A 160 17.75 -7.84 7.54
C GLY A 160 18.20 -6.53 8.20
N GLY A 161 18.61 -5.55 7.39
CA GLY A 161 18.95 -4.21 7.89
C GLY A 161 17.73 -3.50 8.51
N ILE A 162 16.58 -3.52 7.83
CA ILE A 162 15.34 -2.94 8.36
C ILE A 162 14.91 -3.62 9.66
N ALA A 163 14.93 -4.95 9.70
CA ALA A 163 14.57 -5.71 10.90
C ALA A 163 15.51 -5.39 12.07
N SER A 164 16.81 -5.27 11.80
CA SER A 164 17.81 -4.90 12.81
C SER A 164 17.55 -3.50 13.37
N LEU A 165 17.25 -2.52 12.52
CA LEU A 165 16.90 -1.17 12.95
C LEU A 165 15.63 -1.15 13.80
N PHE A 166 14.58 -1.86 13.36
CA PHE A 166 13.35 -2.02 14.14
C PHE A 166 13.63 -2.61 15.52
N TYR A 167 14.44 -3.68 15.59
CA TYR A 167 14.84 -4.31 16.83
C TYR A 167 15.56 -3.34 17.76
N ILE A 168 16.53 -2.57 17.24
CA ILE A 168 17.27 -1.59 18.02
C ILE A 168 16.34 -0.50 18.57
N VAL A 169 15.45 0.06 17.75
CA VAL A 169 14.50 1.10 18.18
C VAL A 169 13.58 0.56 19.27
N ASP A 170 13.01 -0.62 19.06
CA ASP A 170 12.13 -1.28 20.02
C ASP A 170 12.86 -1.63 21.34
N PHE A 171 14.10 -2.09 21.25
CA PHE A 171 14.96 -2.32 22.42
C PHE A 171 15.19 -1.03 23.23
N ASN A 172 15.54 0.07 22.57
CA ASN A 172 15.73 1.36 23.22
C ASN A 172 14.42 1.89 23.82
N GLN A 173 13.31 1.72 23.12
CA GLN A 173 11.99 2.17 23.59
C GLN A 173 11.53 1.41 24.84
N ARG A 174 11.78 0.09 24.91
CA ARG A 174 11.51 -0.70 26.13
C ARG A 174 12.37 -0.21 27.29
N GLY A 175 13.65 0.06 27.06
CA GLY A 175 14.54 0.64 28.06
C GLY A 175 14.01 1.96 28.58
N TYR A 176 13.71 2.91 27.69
CA TYR A 176 13.15 4.22 28.02
C TYR A 176 11.88 4.11 28.89
N LYS A 177 10.93 3.26 28.49
CA LYS A 177 9.71 3.02 29.28
C LYS A 177 10.01 2.45 30.67
N LYS A 178 10.91 1.47 30.77
CA LYS A 178 11.28 0.83 32.04
C LYS A 178 11.87 1.85 33.02
N PHE A 179 12.82 2.68 32.56
CA PHE A 179 13.43 3.72 33.41
C PHE A 179 12.43 4.82 33.78
N GLY A 180 11.55 5.22 32.84
CA GLY A 180 10.48 6.17 33.12
C GLY A 180 9.49 5.68 34.18
N THR A 181 9.05 4.42 34.10
CA THR A 181 8.18 3.81 35.11
C THR A 181 8.87 3.68 36.47
N ALA A 182 10.16 3.31 36.49
CA ALA A 182 10.92 3.24 37.74
C ALA A 182 11.04 4.63 38.42
N TYR A 183 11.30 5.70 37.66
CA TYR A 183 11.34 7.06 38.19
C TYR A 183 9.99 7.51 38.77
N GLN A 184 8.88 7.15 38.11
CA GLN A 184 7.52 7.47 38.60
C GLN A 184 7.13 6.68 39.87
N GLN A 185 7.69 5.49 40.06
CA GLN A 185 7.44 4.64 41.23
C GLN A 185 8.27 5.05 42.46
N PHE A 186 9.39 5.74 42.25
CA PHE A 186 10.28 6.25 43.31
C PHE A 186 10.46 7.78 43.18
N PRO A 187 9.46 8.58 43.58
CA PRO A 187 9.55 10.04 43.57
C PRO A 187 10.56 10.60 44.58
#